data_AF-A0A7X5TFT3-F1
#
_entry.id   AF-A0A7X5TFT3-F1
#
_cell.length_a   1.000
_cell.length_b   1.000
_cell.length_c   1.000
_cell.angle_alpha   90.00
_cell.angle_beta   90.00
_cell.angle_gamma   90.00
#
_symmetry.space_group_name_H-M   'P 1'
#
loop_
_entity.id
_entity.type
_entity.pdbx_description
1 polymer ?
#
loop_
_entity_poly.entity_id
_entity_poly.type
_entity_poly.pdbx_seq_one_letter_code
_entity_poly.pdbx_strand_id
1 'polypeptide(L)' 'MLCCQITPVIEIKGDRYVVITKSVTTVAKSKLKATDIVCVMPSIHSDIMAALDTIVSGI' A
#
# COMPACT_ATOMS: atom_id res chain seq x y z
N MET A 1 -0.43 -2.29 -23.15
CA MET A 1 0.83 -1.72 -22.63
C MET A 1 0.70 -1.68 -21.11
N LEU A 2 1.04 -2.79 -20.45
CA LEU A 2 0.93 -3.00 -19.00
C LEU A 2 2.19 -2.45 -18.31
N CYS A 3 2.25 -1.14 -18.03
CA CYS A 3 3.34 -0.59 -17.23
C CYS A 3 2.99 -0.66 -15.74
N CYS A 4 3.46 -1.75 -15.10
CA CYS A 4 3.84 -1.87 -13.69
C CYS A 4 2.99 -1.13 -12.63
N GLN A 5 1.89 -1.76 -12.19
CA GLN A 5 1.10 -1.32 -11.03
C GLN A 5 1.59 -1.91 -9.69
N ILE A 6 2.81 -2.44 -9.61
CA ILE A 6 3.31 -3.12 -8.41
C ILE A 6 3.56 -2.12 -7.26
N THR A 7 3.87 -0.88 -7.57
CA THR A 7 4.28 0.15 -6.58
C THR A 7 3.34 1.36 -6.64
N PRO A 8 2.15 1.29 -6.02
CA PRO A 8 1.26 2.43 -5.91
C PRO A 8 1.95 3.64 -5.30
N VAL A 9 1.66 4.82 -5.80
CA VAL A 9 2.14 6.09 -5.26
C VAL A 9 0.96 6.84 -4.67
N ILE A 10 1.11 7.27 -3.43
CA ILE A 10 0.10 8.03 -2.69
C ILE A 10 0.64 9.42 -2.37
N GLU A 11 -0.27 10.38 -2.23
CA GLU A 11 0.07 11.73 -1.78
C GLU A 11 -0.55 11.97 -0.40
N ILE A 12 0.26 12.41 0.56
CA ILE A 12 -0.18 12.77 1.90
C ILE A 12 0.38 14.16 2.17
N LYS A 13 -0.51 15.16 2.32
CA LYS A 13 -0.14 16.56 2.62
C LYS A 13 0.86 17.19 1.62
N GLY A 14 0.76 16.82 0.34
CA GLY A 14 1.66 17.32 -0.72
C GLY A 14 2.94 16.50 -0.90
N ASP A 15 3.25 15.59 0.02
CA ASP A 15 4.38 14.68 -0.09
C ASP A 15 3.97 13.39 -0.78
N ARG A 16 4.83 12.88 -1.67
CA ARG A 16 4.60 11.64 -2.42
C ARG A 16 5.31 10.47 -1.76
N TYR A 17 4.55 9.40 -1.50
CA TYR A 17 5.04 8.16 -0.88
C TYR A 17 4.81 6.97 -1.79
N VAL A 18 5.75 6.04 -1.80
CA VAL A 18 5.62 4.77 -2.53
C VAL A 18 5.16 3.69 -1.55
N VAL A 19 4.12 2.94 -1.92
CA VAL A 19 3.66 1.78 -1.16
C VAL A 19 4.49 0.57 -1.59
N ILE A 20 5.27 0.02 -0.65
CA ILE A 20 6.08 -1.18 -0.88
C ILE A 20 5.22 -2.42 -0.62
N THR A 21 4.40 -2.77 -1.61
CA THR A 21 3.47 -3.91 -1.56
C THR A 21 4.18 -5.25 -1.30
N LYS A 22 5.40 -5.43 -1.79
CA LYS A 22 6.26 -6.60 -1.50
C LYS A 22 6.66 -6.75 -0.03
N SER A 23 6.56 -5.69 0.77
CA SER A 23 6.94 -5.69 2.19
C SER A 23 5.74 -5.63 3.12
N VAL A 24 4.52 -5.86 2.60
CA VAL A 24 3.33 -5.98 3.43
C VAL A 24 3.52 -7.13 4.42
N THR A 25 3.26 -6.85 5.69
CA THR A 25 3.48 -7.78 6.79
C THR A 25 2.41 -7.61 7.86
N THR A 26 2.25 -8.62 8.70
CA THR A 26 1.35 -8.57 9.85
C THR A 26 2.04 -7.92 11.05
N VAL A 27 1.34 -7.02 11.74
CA VAL A 27 1.82 -6.38 12.96
C VAL A 27 0.82 -6.63 14.09
N ALA A 28 1.31 -6.93 15.29
CA ALA A 28 0.45 -7.09 16.46
C ALA A 28 -0.29 -5.78 16.78
N LYS A 29 -1.59 -5.85 17.06
CA LYS A 29 -2.42 -4.66 17.36
C LYS A 29 -1.87 -3.81 18.51
N SER A 30 -1.24 -4.43 19.51
CA SER A 30 -0.60 -3.72 20.63
C SER A 30 0.56 -2.81 20.21
N LYS A 31 1.14 -3.02 19.02
CA LYS A 31 2.22 -2.19 18.46
C LYS A 31 1.71 -1.03 17.61
N LEU A 32 0.40 -0.94 17.35
CA LEU A 32 -0.21 0.16 16.59
C LEU A 32 -1.03 1.04 17.53
N LYS A 33 -0.57 2.25 17.80
CA LYS A 33 -1.34 3.26 18.54
C LYS A 33 -2.14 4.11 17.55
N ALA A 34 -3.30 4.60 17.99
CA ALA A 34 -4.12 5.48 17.14
C ALA A 34 -3.37 6.76 16.71
N THR A 35 -2.42 7.24 17.53
CA THR A 35 -1.53 8.36 17.21
C THR A 35 -0.57 8.09 16.06
N ASP A 36 -0.34 6.83 15.74
CA ASP A 36 0.57 6.41 14.66
C ASP A 36 -0.13 6.45 13.29
N ILE A 37 -1.47 6.62 13.27
CA ILE A 37 -2.26 6.71 12.05
C ILE A 37 -2.21 8.15 11.53
N VAL A 38 -1.41 8.38 10.50
CA VAL A 38 -1.24 9.70 9.87
C VAL A 38 -2.36 10.02 8.87
N CYS A 39 -2.92 9.00 8.21
CA CYS A 39 -3.94 9.13 7.17
C CYS A 39 -4.72 7.81 7.00
N VAL A 40 -5.97 7.90 6.55
CA VAL A 40 -6.79 6.77 6.09
C VAL A 40 -7.17 7.03 4.64
N MET A 41 -6.81 6.12 3.73
CA MET A 41 -6.97 6.32 2.29
C MET A 41 -7.64 5.11 1.64
N PRO A 42 -8.98 5.02 1.67
CA PRO A 42 -9.69 3.85 1.13
C PRO A 42 -9.55 3.69 -0.39
N SER A 43 -9.34 4.80 -1.11
CA SER A 43 -9.26 4.82 -2.58
C SER A 43 -8.12 3.98 -3.16
N ILE A 44 -7.06 3.69 -2.40
CA ILE A 44 -5.91 2.92 -2.88
C ILE A 44 -6.11 1.41 -2.77
N HIS A 45 -7.24 0.97 -2.20
CA HIS A 45 -7.47 -0.44 -1.91
C HIS A 45 -7.38 -1.31 -3.17
N SER A 46 -8.01 -0.88 -4.27
CA SER A 46 -7.94 -1.61 -5.54
C SER A 46 -6.52 -1.75 -6.06
N ASP A 47 -5.71 -0.70 -5.93
CA ASP A 47 -4.34 -0.67 -6.43
C ASP A 47 -3.43 -1.57 -5.60
N ILE A 48 -3.61 -1.59 -4.27
CA ILE A 48 -2.91 -2.53 -3.38
C ILE A 48 -3.29 -3.98 -3.73
N MET A 49 -4.58 -4.26 -3.93
CA MET A 49 -5.04 -5.62 -4.22
C MET A 49 -4.55 -6.12 -5.58
N ALA A 50 -4.57 -5.26 -6.60
CA ALA A 50 -4.00 -5.58 -7.91
C ALA A 50 -2.49 -5.85 -7.82
N ALA A 51 -1.75 -5.01 -7.10
CA ALA A 51 -0.32 -5.21 -6.90
C ALA A 51 0.00 -6.51 -6.15
N LEU A 52 -0.78 -6.84 -5.11
CA LEU A 52 -0.64 -8.09 -4.37
C LEU A 52 -0.97 -9.30 -5.24
N ASP A 53 -2.03 -9.23 -6.06
CA ASP A 53 -2.38 -10.29 -6.99
C ASP A 53 -1.22 -10.56 -7.94
N THR A 54 -0.69 -9.54 -8.63
CA THR A 54 0.48 -9.69 -9.51
C THR A 54 1.72 -10.23 -8.78
N ILE A 55 1.96 -9.85 -7.52
CA ILE A 55 3.09 -10.39 -6.74
C ILE A 55 2.92 -11.89 -6.47
N VAL A 56 1.70 -12.33 -6.15
CA VAL A 56 1.40 -13.72 -5.78
C VAL A 56 1.23 -14.62 -7.00
N SER A 57 0.52 -14.13 -8.02
CA SER A 57 0.19 -14.86 -9.23
C SER A 57 1.34 -14.82 -10.25
N GLY A 58 2.20 -13.80 -10.19
CA GLY A 58 3.32 -13.60 -11.11
C GLY A 58 2.90 -13.15 -12.52
N ILE A 59 1.64 -12.74 -12.69
CA ILE A 59 1.04 -12.32 -13.97
C ILE A 59 0.40 -10.93 -13.90
#